data_AF-A0A7C1R4E8-F1
#
_entry.id   AF-A0A7C1R4E8-F1
#
_cell.length_a   1.000
_cell.length_b   1.000
_cell.length_c   1.000
_cell.angle_alpha   90.00
_cell.angle_beta   90.00
_cell.angle_gamma   90.00
#
_symmetry.space_group_name_H-M   'P 1'
#
loop_
_entity.id
_entity.type
_entity.pdbx_description
1 polymer ?
#
loop_
_entity_poly.entity_id
_entity_poly.type
_entity_poly.pdbx_seq_one_letter_code
_entity_poly.pdbx_strand_id
1 'polypeptide(L)'
;MKNLSAYLVNNGLQVLIGFAFGFRSPVINDSSNELVCLIFLKHSVSSGYQIQLICTDSRNVKTIRNPGNAIIKTVNHYDCLLFFISNIQYDQLDDCYSQAYSAFKILGKILKDNTISYNNLARTWLYLHNILAWYSDLNRARTDFYTEENIFGGLIPASTGIGLDNIEDKCLSVNAFALKAKDEKGKVRMVDSPMQCDAINYKSSFSRAVEIIFKTSKKLIISGTASINDKGKTLYKNSVVNQIEHTMDVVKAILVNEKYDWDNIVRAITYFPDTQHIKHFKDYCIDRGIDTSYILSVGGTVCRDDLLFEIELDAVKPL
;
A
#
# COMPACT_ATOMS: atom_id res chain seq x y z
N MET A 1 -11.78 -18.78 5.44
CA MET A 1 -12.40 -18.12 4.27
C MET A 1 -13.92 -18.22 4.24
N LYS A 2 -14.55 -19.41 4.32
CA LYS A 2 -16.04 -19.52 4.32
C LYS A 2 -16.73 -18.65 5.38
N ASN A 3 -16.25 -18.66 6.63
CA ASN A 3 -16.82 -17.83 7.70
C ASN A 3 -16.67 -16.33 7.43
N LEU A 4 -15.57 -15.90 6.81
CA LEU A 4 -15.34 -14.51 6.44
C LEU A 4 -16.29 -14.07 5.32
N SER A 5 -16.43 -14.89 4.27
CA SER A 5 -17.40 -14.64 3.19
C SER A 5 -18.83 -14.57 3.75
N ALA A 6 -19.22 -15.51 4.61
CA ALA A 6 -20.53 -15.47 5.27
C ALA A 6 -20.72 -14.20 6.14
N TYR A 7 -19.70 -13.77 6.88
CA TYR A 7 -19.74 -12.52 7.65
C TYR A 7 -19.94 -11.30 6.73
N LEU A 8 -19.18 -11.21 5.64
CA LEU A 8 -19.29 -10.11 4.68
C LEU A 8 -20.70 -10.05 4.07
N VAL A 9 -21.21 -11.18 3.60
CA VAL A 9 -22.56 -11.29 3.01
C VAL A 9 -23.64 -10.93 4.03
N ASN A 10 -23.58 -11.50 5.24
CA ASN A 10 -24.58 -11.26 6.28
C ASN A 10 -24.64 -9.80 6.74
N ASN A 11 -23.54 -9.06 6.62
CA ASN A 11 -23.46 -7.64 6.96
C ASN A 11 -23.56 -6.72 5.74
N GLY A 12 -23.82 -7.25 4.53
CA GLY A 12 -23.93 -6.47 3.31
C GLY A 12 -22.64 -5.73 2.92
N LEU A 13 -21.48 -6.24 3.34
CA LEU A 13 -20.18 -5.65 3.07
C LEU A 13 -19.58 -6.21 1.78
N GLN A 14 -19.20 -5.32 0.86
CA GLN A 14 -18.51 -5.65 -0.38
C GLN A 14 -17.03 -5.30 -0.27
N VAL A 15 -16.17 -6.24 -0.65
CA VAL A 15 -14.71 -6.04 -0.62
C VAL A 15 -14.27 -5.24 -1.85
N LEU A 16 -13.52 -4.16 -1.60
CA LEU A 16 -12.95 -3.29 -2.62
C LEU A 16 -11.52 -3.72 -2.97
N ILE A 17 -10.72 -4.06 -1.95
CA ILE A 17 -9.42 -4.71 -2.06
C ILE A 17 -9.09 -5.40 -0.74
N GLY A 18 -8.33 -6.49 -0.78
CA GLY A 18 -7.87 -7.15 0.44
C GLY A 18 -6.48 -7.75 0.29
N PHE A 19 -5.76 -7.85 1.40
CA PHE A 19 -4.45 -8.48 1.47
C PHE A 19 -4.49 -9.59 2.53
N ALA A 20 -4.16 -10.81 2.13
CA ALA A 20 -4.03 -11.96 2.99
C ALA A 20 -2.57 -12.37 3.08
N PHE A 21 -2.04 -12.43 4.29
CA PHE A 21 -0.66 -12.78 4.59
C PHE A 21 -0.64 -14.15 5.28
N GLY A 22 0.13 -15.10 4.75
CA GLY A 22 0.23 -16.42 5.35
C GLY A 22 1.28 -17.32 4.69
N PHE A 23 1.38 -18.58 5.10
CA PHE A 23 2.38 -19.51 4.56
C PHE A 23 1.97 -20.26 3.29
N ARG A 24 0.70 -20.67 3.21
CA ARG A 24 0.16 -21.42 2.06
C ARG A 24 -1.04 -20.68 1.51
N SER A 25 -1.23 -20.63 0.21
CA SER A 25 -2.48 -20.09 -0.33
C SER A 25 -3.65 -20.93 0.19
N PRO A 26 -4.66 -20.34 0.86
CA PRO A 26 -5.84 -21.10 1.24
C PRO A 26 -6.61 -21.49 -0.02
N VAL A 27 -7.23 -22.67 -0.03
CA VAL A 27 -8.21 -22.98 -1.09
C VAL A 27 -9.40 -22.04 -0.89
N ILE A 28 -9.49 -21.01 -1.72
CA ILE A 28 -10.62 -20.06 -1.70
C ILE A 28 -11.76 -20.68 -2.52
N ASN A 29 -12.56 -21.52 -1.87
CA ASN A 29 -13.87 -21.93 -2.40
C ASN A 29 -14.89 -20.84 -2.06
N ASP A 30 -14.79 -19.70 -2.76
CA ASP A 30 -15.74 -18.59 -2.63
C ASP A 30 -16.70 -18.58 -3.82
N SER A 31 -17.87 -19.20 -3.65
CA SER A 31 -18.95 -19.16 -4.64
C SER A 31 -19.58 -17.78 -4.81
N SER A 32 -19.35 -16.86 -3.85
CA SER A 32 -19.96 -15.52 -3.85
C SER A 32 -19.18 -14.49 -4.67
N ASN A 33 -17.95 -14.81 -5.13
CA ASN A 33 -17.02 -13.88 -5.77
C ASN A 33 -16.68 -12.62 -4.92
N GLU A 34 -17.03 -12.59 -3.64
CA GLU A 34 -16.78 -11.44 -2.75
C GLU A 34 -15.28 -11.23 -2.52
N LEU A 35 -14.52 -12.32 -2.44
CA LEU A 35 -13.08 -12.30 -2.18
C LEU A 35 -12.24 -12.32 -3.45
N VAL A 36 -12.83 -12.03 -4.61
CA VAL A 36 -12.12 -12.06 -5.90
C VAL A 36 -10.95 -11.08 -5.95
N CYS A 37 -11.00 -9.99 -5.19
CA CYS A 37 -9.95 -8.96 -5.09
C CYS A 37 -8.98 -9.18 -3.91
N LEU A 38 -9.06 -10.34 -3.24
CA LEU A 38 -8.15 -10.71 -2.16
C LEU A 38 -6.82 -11.18 -2.75
N ILE A 39 -5.75 -10.45 -2.48
CA ILE A 39 -4.40 -10.78 -2.89
C ILE A 39 -3.75 -11.63 -1.79
N PHE A 40 -3.28 -12.82 -2.15
CA PHE A 40 -2.53 -13.67 -1.22
C PHE A 40 -1.04 -13.41 -1.33
N LEU A 41 -0.38 -13.24 -0.18
CA LEU A 41 1.03 -12.93 -0.04
C LEU A 41 1.66 -13.92 0.92
N LYS A 42 2.68 -14.63 0.44
CA LYS A 42 3.45 -15.58 1.24
C LYS A 42 4.44 -14.81 2.11
N HIS A 43 4.39 -15.03 3.42
CA HIS A 43 5.46 -14.63 4.34
C HIS A 43 6.17 -15.86 4.91
N SER A 44 7.41 -15.72 5.34
CA SER A 44 8.24 -16.82 5.86
C SER A 44 8.32 -16.92 7.39
N VAL A 45 7.62 -16.06 8.13
CA VAL A 45 8.08 -15.68 9.47
C VAL A 45 7.10 -15.93 10.64
N SER A 46 5.82 -16.28 10.43
CA SER A 46 4.86 -16.45 11.56
C SER A 46 3.77 -17.48 11.30
N SER A 47 3.48 -18.37 12.26
CA SER A 47 2.35 -19.31 12.17
C SER A 47 1.01 -18.56 12.27
N GLY A 48 0.34 -18.35 11.14
CA GLY A 48 -0.99 -17.75 11.11
C GLY A 48 -1.40 -17.27 9.71
N TYR A 49 -2.66 -16.86 9.61
CA TYR A 49 -3.16 -16.06 8.49
C TYR A 49 -3.66 -14.74 9.04
N GLN A 50 -3.20 -13.65 8.44
CA GLN A 50 -3.67 -12.32 8.76
C GLN A 50 -4.29 -11.71 7.51
N ILE A 51 -5.43 -11.04 7.68
CA ILE A 51 -6.18 -10.49 6.55
C ILE A 51 -6.54 -9.05 6.89
N GLN A 52 -6.24 -8.15 5.95
CA GLN A 52 -6.74 -6.79 5.95
C GLN A 52 -7.65 -6.59 4.75
N LEU A 53 -8.86 -6.09 4.99
CA LEU A 53 -9.84 -5.79 3.94
C LEU A 53 -10.20 -4.31 3.97
N ILE A 54 -10.33 -3.71 2.79
CA ILE A 54 -11.03 -2.45 2.61
C ILE A 54 -12.40 -2.78 2.03
N CYS A 55 -13.44 -2.52 2.81
CA CYS A 55 -14.81 -2.86 2.46
C CYS A 55 -15.69 -1.59 2.35
N THR A 56 -16.86 -1.77 1.75
CA THR A 56 -17.94 -0.78 1.75
C THR A 56 -19.28 -1.48 1.96
N ASP A 57 -20.21 -0.81 2.60
CA ASP A 57 -21.64 -1.16 2.69
C ASP A 57 -22.43 -0.69 1.45
N SER A 58 -21.78 0.02 0.53
CA SER A 58 -22.39 0.45 -0.73
C SER A 58 -22.72 -0.76 -1.59
N ARG A 59 -23.98 -0.85 -2.01
CA ARG A 59 -24.45 -1.89 -2.94
C ARG A 59 -24.07 -1.61 -4.41
N ASN A 60 -23.48 -0.45 -4.68
CA ASN A 60 -23.18 0.04 -6.02
C ASN A 60 -21.71 -0.18 -6.41
N VAL A 61 -21.09 -1.27 -5.96
CA VAL A 61 -19.73 -1.63 -6.42
C VAL A 61 -19.81 -2.29 -7.78
N LYS A 62 -19.04 -1.78 -8.75
CA LYS A 62 -18.84 -2.46 -10.03
C LYS A 62 -17.50 -3.17 -10.04
N THR A 63 -17.49 -4.40 -10.56
CA THR A 63 -16.26 -5.19 -10.74
C THR A 63 -15.95 -5.27 -12.23
N ILE A 64 -14.74 -4.87 -12.63
CA ILE A 64 -14.25 -4.95 -14.00
C ILE A 64 -13.02 -5.85 -13.99
N ARG A 65 -13.02 -6.87 -14.84
CA ARG A 65 -11.84 -7.72 -15.08
C ARG A 65 -11.12 -7.18 -16.30
N ASN A 66 -9.87 -6.76 -16.12
CA ASN A 66 -9.04 -6.33 -17.25
C ASN A 66 -8.38 -7.57 -17.88
N PRO A 67 -7.99 -7.56 -19.17
CA PRO A 67 -7.17 -8.63 -19.72
C PRO A 67 -5.93 -8.89 -18.85
N GLY A 68 -5.70 -10.14 -18.45
CA GLY A 68 -4.74 -10.55 -17.42
C GLY A 68 -5.38 -10.86 -16.06
N ASN A 69 -4.61 -10.75 -14.99
CA ASN A 69 -5.05 -11.07 -13.62
C ASN A 69 -5.64 -9.87 -12.84
N ALA A 70 -5.60 -8.66 -13.42
CA ALA A 70 -6.00 -7.45 -12.73
C ALA A 70 -7.53 -7.33 -12.58
N ILE A 71 -7.95 -6.96 -11.36
CA ILE A 71 -9.36 -6.74 -11.01
C ILE A 71 -9.52 -5.29 -10.54
N ILE A 72 -10.55 -4.62 -11.04
CA ILE A 72 -10.87 -3.25 -10.70
C ILE A 72 -12.23 -3.23 -10.02
N LYS A 73 -12.28 -2.78 -8.76
CA LYS A 73 -13.52 -2.49 -8.04
C LYS A 73 -13.74 -0.98 -8.03
N THR A 74 -14.93 -0.55 -8.44
CA THR A 74 -15.30 0.87 -8.44
C THR A 74 -16.48 1.13 -7.54
N VAL A 75 -16.45 2.24 -6.78
CA VAL A 75 -17.53 2.64 -5.87
C VAL A 75 -17.68 4.14 -5.86
N ASN A 76 -18.94 4.62 -5.87
CA ASN A 76 -19.22 6.04 -5.67
C ASN A 76 -18.98 6.41 -4.20
N HIS A 77 -18.18 7.45 -3.98
CA HIS A 77 -17.98 8.05 -2.66
C HIS A 77 -18.20 9.56 -2.78
N TYR A 78 -19.41 10.01 -2.45
CA TYR A 78 -19.86 11.40 -2.58
C TYR A 78 -19.56 11.98 -3.98
N ASP A 79 -18.60 12.91 -4.03
CA ASP A 79 -18.13 13.69 -5.18
C ASP A 79 -17.03 12.98 -5.98
N CYS A 80 -16.69 11.74 -5.64
CA CYS A 80 -15.67 10.95 -6.31
C CYS A 80 -16.20 9.58 -6.77
N LEU A 81 -15.64 9.05 -7.85
CA LEU A 81 -15.66 7.63 -8.17
C LEU A 81 -14.30 7.04 -7.79
N LEU A 82 -14.29 6.08 -6.87
CA LEU A 82 -13.09 5.43 -6.37
C LEU A 82 -12.76 4.19 -7.21
N PHE A 83 -11.48 3.93 -7.42
CA PHE A 83 -10.94 2.78 -8.15
C PHE A 83 -9.94 2.04 -7.27
N PHE A 84 -10.27 0.80 -6.93
CA PHE A 84 -9.38 -0.13 -6.25
C PHE A 84 -8.93 -1.17 -7.27
N ILE A 85 -7.64 -1.17 -7.57
CA ILE A 85 -7.05 -1.98 -8.63
C ILE A 85 -6.13 -3.00 -7.98
N SER A 86 -6.48 -4.28 -8.11
CA SER A 86 -5.75 -5.38 -7.48
C SER A 86 -5.12 -6.31 -8.52
N ASN A 87 -4.02 -6.94 -8.13
CA ASN A 87 -3.37 -8.04 -8.84
C ASN A 87 -2.89 -7.70 -10.26
N ILE A 88 -2.28 -6.53 -10.45
CA ILE A 88 -1.56 -6.24 -11.69
C ILE A 88 -0.22 -6.98 -11.67
N GLN A 89 -0.06 -7.87 -12.64
CA GLN A 89 1.13 -8.69 -12.85
C GLN A 89 1.40 -8.80 -14.35
N TYR A 90 2.60 -9.22 -14.74
CA TYR A 90 2.94 -9.51 -16.12
C TYR A 90 3.56 -10.91 -16.25
N ASP A 91 3.06 -11.69 -17.21
CA ASP A 91 3.33 -13.13 -17.26
C ASP A 91 4.53 -13.54 -18.12
N GLN A 92 5.03 -12.69 -19.01
CA GLN A 92 5.81 -13.15 -20.18
C GLN A 92 7.25 -12.62 -20.28
N LEU A 93 7.93 -12.30 -19.17
CA LEU A 93 9.30 -11.77 -19.23
C LEU A 93 10.23 -12.44 -18.21
N ASP A 94 11.47 -12.69 -18.64
CA ASP A 94 12.45 -13.50 -17.91
C ASP A 94 13.18 -12.73 -16.78
N ASP A 95 13.07 -11.40 -16.75
CA ASP A 95 13.73 -10.56 -15.74
C ASP A 95 12.76 -9.66 -14.98
N CYS A 96 13.11 -9.34 -13.73
CA CYS A 96 12.24 -8.59 -12.84
C CYS A 96 12.09 -7.10 -13.22
N TYR A 97 13.08 -6.50 -13.89
CA TYR A 97 12.95 -5.13 -14.40
C TYR A 97 11.83 -5.07 -15.45
N SER A 98 11.88 -5.95 -16.44
CA SER A 98 10.92 -5.98 -17.55
C SER A 98 9.51 -6.33 -17.09
N GLN A 99 9.36 -7.24 -16.12
CA GLN A 99 8.07 -7.50 -15.46
C GLN A 99 7.54 -6.26 -14.75
N ALA A 100 8.37 -5.55 -13.97
CA ALA A 100 7.97 -4.33 -13.28
C ALA A 100 7.56 -3.21 -14.25
N TYR A 101 8.36 -2.99 -15.30
CA TYR A 101 8.06 -2.01 -16.34
C TYR A 101 6.70 -2.27 -16.99
N SER A 102 6.45 -3.53 -17.36
CA SER A 102 5.21 -3.95 -18.00
C SER A 102 4.01 -3.85 -17.07
N ALA A 103 4.17 -4.17 -15.78
CA ALA A 103 3.13 -3.97 -14.77
C ALA A 103 2.75 -2.49 -14.62
N PHE A 104 3.72 -1.57 -14.63
CA PHE A 104 3.43 -0.14 -14.63
C PHE A 104 2.72 0.32 -15.91
N LYS A 105 3.12 -0.19 -17.09
CA LYS A 105 2.38 0.06 -18.34
C LYS A 105 0.93 -0.42 -18.30
N ILE A 106 0.67 -1.57 -17.68
CA ILE A 106 -0.71 -2.07 -17.47
C ILE A 106 -1.48 -1.11 -16.56
N LEU A 107 -0.89 -0.68 -15.44
CA LEU A 107 -1.52 0.32 -14.57
C LEU A 107 -1.86 1.60 -15.34
N GLY A 108 -0.90 2.12 -16.11
CA GLY A 108 -1.11 3.32 -16.93
C GLY A 108 -2.22 3.17 -17.97
N LYS A 109 -2.26 2.02 -18.64
CA LYS A 109 -3.35 1.69 -19.57
C LYS A 109 -4.70 1.64 -18.84
N ILE A 110 -4.79 1.00 -17.68
CA ILE A 110 -6.02 0.96 -16.88
C ILE A 110 -6.49 2.38 -16.52
N LEU A 111 -5.58 3.25 -16.07
CA LEU A 111 -5.92 4.64 -15.75
C LEU A 111 -6.42 5.39 -17.00
N LYS A 112 -5.71 5.28 -18.13
CA LYS A 112 -6.07 5.92 -19.40
C LYS A 112 -7.42 5.46 -19.94
N ASP A 113 -7.66 4.15 -19.97
CA ASP A 113 -8.91 3.55 -20.47
C ASP A 113 -10.12 3.97 -19.61
N ASN A 114 -9.90 4.31 -18.33
CA ASN A 114 -10.94 4.83 -17.43
C ASN A 114 -10.96 6.38 -17.34
N THR A 115 -10.14 7.05 -18.16
CA THR A 115 -10.00 8.52 -18.19
C THR A 115 -9.65 9.08 -16.81
N ILE A 116 -8.71 8.43 -16.13
CA ILE A 116 -8.15 8.84 -14.84
C ILE A 116 -6.76 9.43 -15.11
N SER A 117 -6.56 10.69 -14.72
CA SER A 117 -5.22 11.29 -14.73
C SER A 117 -4.34 10.65 -13.65
N TYR A 118 -3.04 10.49 -13.92
CA TYR A 118 -2.05 10.10 -12.90
C TYR A 118 -2.05 11.02 -11.68
N ASN A 119 -2.47 12.28 -11.84
CA ASN A 119 -2.66 13.21 -10.72
C ASN A 119 -3.73 12.75 -9.72
N ASN A 120 -4.46 11.69 -10.02
CA ASN A 120 -5.43 11.07 -9.13
C ASN A 120 -5.10 9.60 -8.78
N LEU A 121 -3.89 9.13 -9.09
CA LEU A 121 -3.36 7.88 -8.56
C LEU A 121 -2.81 8.16 -7.15
N ALA A 122 -3.59 7.89 -6.13
CA ALA A 122 -3.24 8.29 -4.77
C ALA A 122 -2.27 7.32 -4.08
N ARG A 123 -2.35 6.02 -4.41
CA ARG A 123 -1.59 4.99 -3.69
C ARG A 123 -1.23 3.80 -4.59
N THR A 124 -0.05 3.24 -4.36
CA THR A 124 0.38 1.94 -4.87
C THR A 124 0.89 1.02 -3.75
N TRP A 125 0.63 -0.28 -3.86
CA TRP A 125 1.29 -1.32 -3.06
C TRP A 125 2.05 -2.26 -4.00
N LEU A 126 3.34 -2.42 -3.73
CA LEU A 126 4.26 -3.21 -4.53
C LEU A 126 4.75 -4.37 -3.65
N TYR A 127 4.37 -5.60 -4.00
CA TYR A 127 4.85 -6.80 -3.32
C TYR A 127 5.84 -7.53 -4.20
N LEU A 128 7.06 -7.68 -3.68
CA LEU A 128 8.23 -8.11 -4.43
C LEU A 128 8.69 -9.49 -3.98
N HIS A 129 8.89 -10.39 -4.94
CA HIS A 129 9.66 -11.60 -4.70
C HIS A 129 11.12 -11.24 -4.47
N ASN A 130 11.77 -11.74 -3.41
CA ASN A 130 13.20 -11.55 -3.16
C ASN A 130 13.71 -10.09 -3.32
N ILE A 131 13.02 -9.14 -2.67
CA ILE A 131 13.23 -7.68 -2.84
C ILE A 131 14.69 -7.23 -2.81
N LEU A 132 15.52 -7.81 -1.93
CA LEU A 132 16.91 -7.39 -1.75
C LEU A 132 17.79 -7.65 -2.98
N ALA A 133 17.42 -8.61 -3.84
CA ALA A 133 18.22 -8.95 -5.01
C ALA A 133 18.06 -7.95 -6.16
N TRP A 134 16.96 -7.19 -6.22
CA TRP A 134 16.62 -6.40 -7.41
C TRP A 134 15.82 -5.12 -7.11
N TYR A 135 15.81 -4.62 -5.87
CA TYR A 135 15.12 -3.37 -5.52
C TYR A 135 15.61 -2.16 -6.35
N SER A 136 16.87 -2.15 -6.76
CA SER A 136 17.40 -1.14 -7.69
C SER A 136 16.76 -1.22 -9.08
N ASP A 137 16.49 -2.43 -9.58
CA ASP A 137 15.84 -2.65 -10.86
C ASP A 137 14.36 -2.26 -10.83
N LEU A 138 13.65 -2.53 -9.72
CA LEU A 138 12.29 -2.00 -9.51
C LEU A 138 12.29 -0.47 -9.65
N ASN A 139 13.22 0.20 -8.95
CA ASN A 139 13.31 1.65 -8.96
C ASN A 139 13.68 2.20 -10.33
N ARG A 140 14.56 1.53 -11.07
CA ARG A 140 14.87 1.86 -12.47
C ARG A 140 13.61 1.74 -13.33
N ALA A 141 12.91 0.61 -13.29
CA ALA A 141 11.70 0.39 -14.09
C ALA A 141 10.62 1.43 -13.82
N ARG A 142 10.40 1.78 -12.54
CA ARG A 142 9.46 2.84 -12.15
C ARG A 142 9.89 4.22 -12.67
N THR A 143 11.17 4.54 -12.59
CA THR A 143 11.72 5.82 -13.04
C THR A 143 11.65 5.97 -14.56
N ASP A 144 12.02 4.93 -15.30
CA ASP A 144 11.99 4.92 -16.76
C ASP A 144 10.54 5.10 -17.24
N PHE A 145 9.59 4.39 -16.62
CA PHE A 145 8.17 4.52 -16.93
C PHE A 145 7.62 5.92 -16.60
N TYR A 146 7.93 6.46 -15.42
CA TYR A 146 7.49 7.81 -15.04
C TYR A 146 8.10 8.90 -15.91
N THR A 147 9.29 8.67 -16.45
CA THR A 147 9.93 9.55 -17.43
C THR A 147 9.21 9.47 -18.77
N GLU A 148 8.99 8.26 -19.30
CA GLU A 148 8.28 8.04 -20.58
C GLU A 148 6.87 8.67 -20.58
N GLU A 149 6.15 8.52 -19.47
CA GLU A 149 4.78 9.04 -19.30
C GLU A 149 4.71 10.49 -18.78
N ASN A 150 5.84 11.18 -18.61
CA ASN A 150 5.94 12.56 -18.10
C ASN A 150 5.24 12.79 -16.74
N ILE A 151 5.33 11.82 -15.82
CA ILE A 151 4.63 11.83 -14.53
C ILE A 151 5.30 12.74 -13.49
N PHE A 152 6.62 12.92 -13.56
CA PHE A 152 7.39 13.68 -12.57
C PHE A 152 6.98 15.16 -12.41
N GLY A 153 6.28 15.73 -13.40
CA GLY A 153 5.74 17.10 -13.32
C GLY A 153 4.43 17.21 -12.52
N GLY A 154 3.90 16.11 -11.99
CA GLY A 154 2.60 16.04 -11.31
C GLY A 154 2.66 15.30 -9.98
N LEU A 155 1.53 14.69 -9.61
CA LEU A 155 1.43 13.86 -8.41
C LEU A 155 2.20 12.55 -8.61
N ILE A 156 3.02 12.22 -7.62
CA ILE A 156 3.56 10.88 -7.44
C ILE A 156 2.80 10.21 -6.29
N PRO A 157 2.30 8.97 -6.46
CA PRO A 157 1.49 8.31 -5.43
C PRO A 157 2.29 8.05 -4.14
N ALA A 158 1.57 7.94 -3.03
CA ALA A 158 2.09 7.24 -1.87
C ALA A 158 2.35 5.78 -2.27
N SER A 159 3.42 5.16 -1.77
CA SER A 159 3.83 3.83 -2.20
C SER A 159 4.49 3.05 -1.08
N THR A 160 4.23 1.75 -1.03
CA THR A 160 4.96 0.79 -0.18
C THR A 160 5.52 -0.31 -1.06
N GLY A 161 6.80 -0.64 -0.86
CA GLY A 161 7.48 -1.72 -1.55
C GLY A 161 8.09 -2.70 -0.58
N ILE A 162 7.46 -3.87 -0.43
CA ILE A 162 7.81 -4.87 0.59
C ILE A 162 8.08 -6.22 -0.06
N GLY A 163 9.09 -6.93 0.46
CA GLY A 163 9.42 -8.30 0.11
C GLY A 163 8.42 -9.29 0.67
N LEU A 164 7.48 -9.73 -0.16
CA LEU A 164 6.43 -10.70 0.11
C LEU A 164 6.08 -11.38 -1.22
N ASP A 165 6.14 -12.72 -1.26
CA ASP A 165 5.95 -13.43 -2.51
C ASP A 165 4.45 -13.51 -2.86
N ASN A 166 4.13 -13.29 -4.14
CA ASN A 166 2.80 -13.58 -4.65
C ASN A 166 2.64 -15.10 -4.92
N ILE A 167 1.42 -15.54 -5.25
CA ILE A 167 1.14 -16.97 -5.50
C ILE A 167 1.36 -17.39 -6.94
N GLU A 168 1.52 -16.41 -7.83
CA GLU A 168 1.72 -16.57 -9.26
C GLU A 168 3.21 -16.63 -9.65
N ASP A 169 4.09 -16.71 -8.65
CA ASP A 169 5.56 -16.81 -8.75
C ASP A 169 6.16 -15.72 -9.67
N LYS A 170 5.57 -14.51 -9.64
CA LYS A 170 6.06 -13.32 -10.37
C LYS A 170 7.04 -12.53 -9.54
N CYS A 171 7.86 -11.71 -10.20
CA CYS A 171 8.74 -10.78 -9.49
C CYS A 171 7.93 -9.74 -8.71
N LEU A 172 6.82 -9.24 -9.28
CA LEU A 172 6.07 -8.11 -8.73
C LEU A 172 4.56 -8.32 -8.83
N SER A 173 3.84 -8.02 -7.74
CA SER A 173 2.41 -7.72 -7.76
C SER A 173 2.19 -6.23 -7.46
N VAL A 174 1.53 -5.52 -8.39
CA VAL A 174 1.17 -4.12 -8.25
C VAL A 174 -0.31 -4.00 -7.92
N ASN A 175 -0.62 -3.19 -6.92
CA ASN A 175 -1.98 -2.83 -6.53
C ASN A 175 -2.05 -1.31 -6.40
N ALA A 176 -3.22 -0.73 -6.62
CA ALA A 176 -3.37 0.70 -6.66
C ALA A 176 -4.73 1.17 -6.13
N PHE A 177 -4.76 2.40 -5.64
CA PHE A 177 -5.96 3.14 -5.32
C PHE A 177 -5.91 4.50 -6.02
N ALA A 178 -6.94 4.76 -6.82
CA ALA A 178 -7.11 5.98 -7.58
C ALA A 178 -8.52 6.52 -7.43
N LEU A 179 -8.74 7.77 -7.83
CA LEU A 179 -10.06 8.37 -7.85
C LEU A 179 -10.29 9.20 -9.11
N LYS A 180 -11.56 9.42 -9.42
CA LYS A 180 -12.01 10.36 -10.43
C LYS A 180 -12.97 11.34 -9.77
N ALA A 181 -12.54 12.58 -9.63
CA ALA A 181 -13.39 13.66 -9.13
C ALA A 181 -14.54 13.92 -10.11
N LYS A 182 -15.74 14.18 -9.59
CA LYS A 182 -16.92 14.55 -10.40
C LYS A 182 -16.97 16.03 -10.74
N ASP A 183 -16.25 16.87 -9.99
CA ASP A 183 -16.30 18.33 -10.06
C ASP A 183 -14.98 18.97 -10.57
N GLU A 184 -14.10 18.19 -11.21
CA GLU A 184 -12.80 18.58 -11.81
C GLU A 184 -11.82 19.32 -10.86
N LYS A 185 -12.11 19.44 -9.57
CA LYS A 185 -11.20 20.03 -8.59
C LYS A 185 -10.04 19.08 -8.29
N GLY A 186 -8.86 19.64 -8.04
CA GLY A 186 -7.73 18.89 -7.49
C GLY A 186 -8.11 18.34 -6.11
N LYS A 187 -8.36 17.03 -6.03
CA LYS A 187 -8.72 16.34 -4.77
C LYS A 187 -7.51 15.72 -4.07
N VAL A 188 -6.37 15.60 -4.76
CA VAL A 188 -5.21 14.83 -4.33
C VAL A 188 -3.99 15.72 -4.32
N ARG A 189 -3.20 15.67 -3.25
CA ARG A 189 -1.91 16.37 -3.16
C ARG A 189 -0.85 15.53 -2.47
N MET A 190 0.41 15.77 -2.83
CA MET A 190 1.55 15.20 -2.13
C MET A 190 1.73 15.87 -0.77
N VAL A 191 2.25 15.12 0.19
CA VAL A 191 2.57 15.56 1.54
C VAL A 191 4.01 15.15 1.82
N ASP A 192 4.82 16.12 2.22
CA ASP A 192 6.24 15.91 2.54
C ASP A 192 6.41 15.43 3.98
N SER A 193 7.57 14.85 4.28
CA SER A 193 7.95 14.51 5.65
C SER A 193 8.78 15.63 6.25
N PRO A 194 8.45 16.15 7.45
CA PRO A 194 9.30 17.10 8.16
C PRO A 194 10.66 16.54 8.58
N MET A 195 10.81 15.21 8.60
CA MET A 195 11.99 14.51 9.14
C MET A 195 12.79 13.74 8.10
N GLN A 196 12.27 13.59 6.87
CA GLN A 196 12.90 12.82 5.82
C GLN A 196 12.86 13.57 4.49
N CYS A 197 13.91 13.42 3.68
CA CYS A 197 13.92 13.99 2.33
C CYS A 197 12.96 13.24 1.39
N ASP A 198 12.72 13.86 0.23
CA ASP A 198 11.95 13.22 -0.84
C ASP A 198 12.57 11.91 -1.27
N ALA A 199 11.73 10.92 -1.56
CA ALA A 199 12.20 9.61 -1.96
C ALA A 199 13.00 9.64 -3.26
N ILE A 200 12.67 10.60 -4.13
CA ILE A 200 13.34 10.84 -5.41
C ILE A 200 14.82 11.15 -5.19
N ASN A 201 15.18 11.84 -4.09
CA ASN A 201 16.56 12.23 -3.79
C ASN A 201 17.48 11.02 -3.53
N TYR A 202 16.91 9.85 -3.20
CA TYR A 202 17.64 8.58 -3.14
C TYR A 202 17.14 7.56 -4.16
N LYS A 203 16.67 8.03 -5.32
CA LYS A 203 16.30 7.24 -6.50
C LYS A 203 15.09 6.33 -6.31
N SER A 204 14.14 6.72 -5.47
CA SER A 204 12.86 6.03 -5.30
C SER A 204 11.70 6.95 -5.68
N SER A 205 10.94 6.62 -6.71
CA SER A 205 9.88 7.49 -7.24
C SER A 205 8.54 7.32 -6.51
N PHE A 206 8.44 7.82 -5.28
CA PHE A 206 7.19 7.87 -4.49
C PHE A 206 7.12 9.11 -3.57
N SER A 207 5.91 9.47 -3.12
CA SER A 207 5.69 10.57 -2.16
C SER A 207 5.63 10.05 -0.73
N ARG A 208 6.09 10.82 0.28
CA ARG A 208 6.05 10.39 1.70
C ARG A 208 4.63 10.15 2.21
N ALA A 209 3.71 11.01 1.81
CA ALA A 209 2.29 10.79 1.97
C ALA A 209 1.52 11.46 0.83
N VAL A 210 0.23 11.12 0.75
CA VAL A 210 -0.74 11.76 -0.14
C VAL A 210 -1.98 12.09 0.68
N GLU A 211 -2.47 13.33 0.58
CA GLU A 211 -3.77 13.72 1.15
C GLU A 211 -4.83 13.75 0.04
N ILE A 212 -5.99 13.19 0.35
CA ILE A 212 -7.20 13.26 -0.47
C ILE A 212 -8.26 14.04 0.29
N ILE A 213 -8.87 15.03 -0.37
CA ILE A 213 -10.00 15.78 0.16
C ILE A 213 -11.28 15.26 -0.48
N PHE A 214 -12.18 14.70 0.32
CA PHE A 214 -13.54 14.33 -0.09
C PHE A 214 -14.53 15.41 0.29
N LYS A 215 -15.82 15.23 -0.05
CA LYS A 215 -16.88 16.18 0.32
C LYS A 215 -17.03 16.43 1.83
N THR A 216 -16.82 15.42 2.67
CA THR A 216 -17.11 15.49 4.12
C THR A 216 -15.91 15.15 5.01
N SER A 217 -14.80 14.72 4.42
CA SER A 217 -13.64 14.23 5.15
C SER A 217 -12.37 14.44 4.36
N LYS A 218 -11.24 14.28 5.04
CA LYS A 218 -9.93 14.15 4.43
C LYS A 218 -9.34 12.80 4.79
N LYS A 219 -8.58 12.21 3.86
CA LYS A 219 -7.82 10.99 4.06
C LYS A 219 -6.36 11.27 3.80
N LEU A 220 -5.51 10.98 4.77
CA LEU A 220 -4.07 10.99 4.62
C LEU A 220 -3.58 9.55 4.45
N ILE A 221 -2.78 9.30 3.42
CA ILE A 221 -2.20 7.99 3.11
C ILE A 221 -0.69 8.12 3.25
N ILE A 222 -0.10 7.47 4.26
CA ILE A 222 1.34 7.50 4.51
C ILE A 222 2.00 6.30 3.85
N SER A 223 3.07 6.56 3.10
CA SER A 223 3.90 5.55 2.42
C SER A 223 4.59 4.61 3.39
N GLY A 224 5.18 3.55 2.86
CA GLY A 224 6.11 2.71 3.59
C GLY A 224 7.18 3.58 4.24
N THR A 225 7.14 3.66 5.56
CA THR A 225 8.00 4.53 6.37
C THR A 225 8.90 3.67 7.22
N ALA A 226 10.20 3.89 7.09
CA ALA A 226 11.25 3.18 7.82
C ALA A 226 12.29 4.16 8.36
N SER A 227 13.21 3.65 9.17
CA SER A 227 14.23 4.44 9.87
C SER A 227 15.34 4.94 8.94
N ILE A 228 15.08 6.05 8.25
CA ILE A 228 15.97 6.69 7.27
C ILE A 228 16.10 8.18 7.60
N ASN A 229 17.30 8.76 7.43
CA ASN A 229 17.53 10.19 7.63
C ASN A 229 17.22 11.06 6.39
N ASP A 230 17.40 12.36 6.54
CA ASP A 230 17.32 13.40 5.49
C ASP A 230 18.25 13.20 4.29
N LYS A 231 19.24 12.30 4.37
CA LYS A 231 20.16 11.95 3.28
C LYS A 231 19.85 10.58 2.67
N GLY A 232 18.71 9.97 3.01
CA GLY A 232 18.32 8.66 2.50
C GLY A 232 19.12 7.50 3.10
N LYS A 233 19.92 7.70 4.15
CA LYS A 233 20.71 6.64 4.83
C LYS A 233 19.93 6.02 5.98
N THR A 234 20.07 4.71 6.15
CA THR A 234 19.48 3.97 7.28
C THR A 234 20.05 4.48 8.61
N LEU A 235 19.17 4.75 9.57
CA LEU A 235 19.50 5.11 10.95
C LEU A 235 19.31 3.90 11.87
N TYR A 236 20.11 3.87 12.95
CA TYR A 236 20.04 2.83 13.99
C TYR A 236 20.15 1.39 13.46
N LYS A 237 21.15 1.16 12.59
CA LYS A 237 21.46 -0.20 12.10
C LYS A 237 21.58 -1.17 13.28
N ASN A 238 21.00 -2.36 13.13
CA ASN A 238 20.99 -3.43 14.14
C ASN A 238 20.20 -3.13 15.43
N SER A 239 19.51 -1.99 15.55
CA SER A 239 18.67 -1.67 16.71
C SER A 239 17.21 -1.51 16.30
N VAL A 240 16.45 -2.61 16.34
CA VAL A 240 15.03 -2.60 15.98
C VAL A 240 14.21 -1.65 16.87
N VAL A 241 14.55 -1.54 18.16
CA VAL A 241 13.85 -0.66 19.11
C VAL A 241 14.00 0.80 18.67
N ASN A 242 15.22 1.22 18.37
CA ASN A 242 15.47 2.60 17.93
C ASN A 242 14.92 2.86 16.52
N GLN A 243 14.89 1.84 15.64
CA GLN A 243 14.24 1.96 14.34
C GLN A 243 12.72 2.10 14.45
N ILE A 244 12.08 1.36 15.36
CA ILE A 244 10.66 1.52 15.67
C ILE A 244 10.39 2.94 16.17
N GLU A 245 11.14 3.39 17.18
CA GLU A 245 10.96 4.72 17.76
C GLU A 245 11.09 5.83 16.71
N HIS A 246 12.19 5.85 15.97
CA HIS A 246 12.40 6.85 14.92
C HIS A 246 11.34 6.78 13.82
N THR A 247 10.96 5.58 13.38
CA THR A 247 9.93 5.41 12.34
C THR A 247 8.59 5.97 12.80
N MET A 248 8.22 5.71 14.06
CA MET A 248 6.98 6.21 14.64
C MET A 248 7.02 7.73 14.86
N ASP A 249 8.18 8.31 15.19
CA ASP A 249 8.37 9.76 15.25
C ASP A 249 8.19 10.42 13.87
N VAL A 250 8.73 9.82 12.80
CA VAL A 250 8.53 10.31 11.43
C VAL A 250 7.04 10.29 11.06
N VAL A 251 6.35 9.18 11.34
CA VAL A 251 4.90 9.05 11.09
C VAL A 251 4.13 10.10 11.87
N LYS A 252 4.42 10.27 13.16
CA LYS A 252 3.81 11.29 14.02
C LYS A 252 4.06 12.70 13.47
N ALA A 253 5.27 12.99 12.99
CA ALA A 253 5.60 14.29 12.41
C ALA A 253 4.77 14.58 11.15
N ILE A 254 4.59 13.59 10.27
CA ILE A 254 3.72 13.72 9.08
C ILE A 254 2.27 13.97 9.50
N LEU A 255 1.74 13.18 10.45
CA LEU A 255 0.38 13.34 10.97
C LEU A 255 0.16 14.76 11.52
N VAL A 256 1.01 15.20 12.45
CA VAL A 256 0.89 16.50 13.11
C VAL A 256 1.03 17.66 12.12
N ASN A 257 1.97 17.56 11.16
CA ASN A 257 2.15 18.57 10.12
C ASN A 257 0.85 18.79 9.31
N GLU A 258 0.10 17.71 9.09
CA GLU A 258 -1.18 17.74 8.39
C GLU A 258 -2.39 17.85 9.32
N LYS A 259 -2.17 18.14 10.61
CA LYS A 259 -3.19 18.29 11.66
C LYS A 259 -4.02 17.02 11.90
N TYR A 260 -3.39 15.86 11.80
CA TYR A 260 -3.91 14.56 12.22
C TYR A 260 -3.21 14.11 13.50
N ASP A 261 -3.77 13.12 14.16
CA ASP A 261 -3.21 12.42 15.31
C ASP A 261 -3.39 10.89 15.18
N TRP A 262 -3.00 10.14 16.21
CA TRP A 262 -3.14 8.69 16.25
C TRP A 262 -4.59 8.21 16.34
N ASP A 263 -5.52 9.04 16.83
CA ASP A 263 -6.93 8.70 16.92
C ASP A 263 -7.62 8.79 15.55
N ASN A 264 -6.96 9.42 14.57
CA ASN A 264 -7.44 9.46 13.19
C ASN A 264 -7.06 8.22 12.37
N ILE A 265 -6.22 7.31 12.89
CA ILE A 265 -5.79 6.13 12.14
C ILE A 265 -6.95 5.15 11.97
N VAL A 266 -7.17 4.71 10.73
CA VAL A 266 -8.23 3.74 10.40
C VAL A 266 -7.68 2.44 9.85
N ARG A 267 -6.39 2.41 9.51
CA ARG A 267 -5.69 1.25 8.95
C ARG A 267 -4.19 1.46 9.09
N ALA A 268 -3.45 0.45 9.53
CA ALA A 268 -2.01 0.36 9.35
C ALA A 268 -1.55 -1.07 9.09
N ILE A 269 -0.41 -1.21 8.42
CA ILE A 269 0.35 -2.47 8.37
C ILE A 269 1.78 -2.17 8.80
N THR A 270 2.29 -2.95 9.74
CA THR A 270 3.70 -2.98 10.11
C THR A 270 4.36 -4.25 9.57
N TYR A 271 5.52 -4.10 8.96
CA TYR A 271 6.31 -5.18 8.38
C TYR A 271 7.59 -5.40 9.19
N PHE A 272 7.86 -6.67 9.51
CA PHE A 272 9.04 -7.10 10.24
C PHE A 272 9.79 -8.18 9.46
N PRO A 273 11.08 -8.00 9.14
CA PRO A 273 11.91 -9.08 8.61
C PRO A 273 12.03 -10.24 9.62
N ASP A 274 12.13 -9.92 10.91
CA ASP A 274 12.05 -10.87 12.03
C ASP A 274 10.83 -10.56 12.92
N THR A 275 9.84 -11.45 12.89
CA THR A 275 8.57 -11.31 13.64
C THR A 275 8.75 -11.42 15.14
N GLN A 276 9.88 -11.91 15.65
CA GLN A 276 10.17 -11.85 17.09
C GLN A 276 10.24 -10.40 17.60
N HIS A 277 10.45 -9.43 16.71
CA HIS A 277 10.47 -8.01 17.05
C HIS A 277 9.09 -7.35 17.16
N ILE A 278 8.01 -8.04 16.78
CA ILE A 278 6.63 -7.55 16.97
C ILE A 278 6.37 -7.19 18.45
N LYS A 279 6.99 -7.91 19.39
CA LYS A 279 6.87 -7.61 20.83
C LYS A 279 7.35 -6.19 21.16
N HIS A 280 8.47 -5.74 20.59
CA HIS A 280 9.02 -4.42 20.85
C HIS A 280 8.12 -3.29 20.35
N PHE A 281 7.44 -3.52 19.22
CA PHE A 281 6.45 -2.58 18.71
C PHE A 281 5.19 -2.53 19.59
N LYS A 282 4.73 -3.69 20.07
CA LYS A 282 3.62 -3.75 21.02
C LYS A 282 3.94 -3.02 22.32
N ASP A 283 5.13 -3.25 22.88
CA ASP A 283 5.61 -2.56 24.08
C ASP A 283 5.65 -1.04 23.85
N TYR A 284 6.22 -0.60 22.71
CA TYR A 284 6.23 0.81 22.30
C TYR A 284 4.82 1.43 22.26
N CYS A 285 3.84 0.73 21.68
CA CYS A 285 2.46 1.20 21.60
C CYS A 285 1.78 1.26 22.97
N ILE A 286 1.95 0.23 23.81
CA ILE A 286 1.39 0.16 25.16
C ILE A 286 1.92 1.31 26.00
N ASP A 287 3.23 1.52 26.02
CA ASP A 287 3.90 2.56 26.81
C ASP A 287 3.46 3.98 26.43
N ARG A 288 2.94 4.16 25.20
CA ARG A 288 2.52 5.46 24.65
C ARG A 288 1.00 5.57 24.46
N GLY A 289 0.23 4.57 24.87
CA GLY A 289 -1.23 4.56 24.73
C GLY A 289 -1.72 4.60 23.27
N ILE A 290 -0.94 4.07 22.32
CA ILE A 290 -1.32 4.01 20.91
C ILE A 290 -2.25 2.81 20.70
N ASP A 291 -3.47 3.06 20.21
CA ASP A 291 -4.39 1.98 19.87
C ASP A 291 -3.86 1.16 18.68
N THR A 292 -3.74 -0.15 18.89
CA THR A 292 -3.25 -1.10 17.90
C THR A 292 -4.38 -1.86 17.19
N SER A 293 -5.65 -1.57 17.50
CA SER A 293 -6.82 -2.24 16.92
C SER A 293 -6.90 -2.13 15.38
N TYR A 294 -6.33 -1.06 14.83
CA TYR A 294 -6.26 -0.79 13.38
C TYR A 294 -4.96 -1.25 12.73
N ILE A 295 -4.02 -1.83 13.50
CA ILE A 295 -2.66 -2.16 13.05
C ILE A 295 -2.51 -3.66 12.86
N LEU A 296 -2.14 -4.07 11.64
CA LEU A 296 -1.79 -5.44 11.34
C LEU A 296 -0.27 -5.62 11.31
N SER A 297 0.28 -6.52 12.12
CA SER A 297 1.72 -6.83 12.14
C SER A 297 2.05 -8.14 11.44
N VAL A 298 2.70 -8.03 10.28
CA VAL A 298 3.05 -9.15 9.39
C VAL A 298 4.57 -9.31 9.29
N GLY A 299 5.01 -10.52 8.95
CA GLY A 299 6.37 -10.75 8.48
C GLY A 299 6.55 -10.24 7.05
N GLY A 300 7.68 -9.63 6.73
CA GLY A 300 7.99 -9.14 5.39
C GLY A 300 9.37 -8.48 5.32
N THR A 301 10.08 -8.66 4.21
CA THR A 301 11.43 -8.11 4.04
C THR A 301 11.35 -6.64 3.62
N VAL A 302 12.00 -5.76 4.37
CA VAL A 302 12.09 -4.34 4.01
C VAL A 302 13.11 -4.16 2.88
N CYS A 303 13.02 -3.07 2.12
CA CYS A 303 13.82 -2.84 0.91
C CYS A 303 15.35 -2.74 1.11
N ARG A 304 15.82 -2.75 2.36
CA ARG A 304 17.24 -2.84 2.73
C ARG A 304 17.40 -3.85 3.86
N ASP A 305 18.50 -4.58 3.85
CA ASP A 305 18.85 -5.57 4.87
C ASP A 305 19.05 -4.97 6.26
N ASP A 306 19.50 -3.71 6.32
CA ASP A 306 19.71 -2.97 7.56
C ASP A 306 18.46 -2.25 8.11
N LEU A 307 17.32 -2.36 7.43
CA LEU A 307 16.01 -1.87 7.89
C LEU A 307 15.18 -3.02 8.49
N LEU A 308 14.84 -2.89 9.77
CA LEU A 308 14.26 -3.95 10.60
C LEU A 308 12.77 -3.75 10.88
N PHE A 309 12.20 -2.63 10.43
CA PHE A 309 10.81 -2.25 10.64
C PHE A 309 10.37 -1.25 9.57
N GLU A 310 9.18 -1.45 9.02
CA GLU A 310 8.50 -0.48 8.16
C GLU A 310 7.01 -0.44 8.52
N ILE A 311 6.40 0.75 8.47
CA ILE A 311 4.95 0.93 8.66
C ILE A 311 4.34 1.70 7.51
N GLU A 312 3.17 1.29 7.07
CA GLU A 312 2.25 2.09 6.25
C GLU A 312 0.94 2.33 6.99
N LEU A 313 0.28 3.46 6.73
CA LEU A 313 -1.02 3.72 7.34
C LEU A 313 -1.92 4.67 6.54
N ASP A 314 -3.21 4.60 6.84
CA ASP A 314 -4.23 5.56 6.43
C ASP A 314 -4.84 6.24 7.67
N ALA A 315 -4.96 7.56 7.62
CA ALA A 315 -5.68 8.36 8.61
C ALA A 315 -6.88 9.07 7.96
N VAL A 316 -7.97 9.24 8.69
CA VAL A 316 -9.17 9.95 8.22
C VAL A 316 -9.67 10.90 9.30
N LYS A 317 -10.07 12.11 8.90
CA LYS A 317 -10.73 13.06 9.78
C LYS A 317 -11.87 13.80 9.05
N PRO A 318 -12.89 14.31 9.77
CA PRO A 318 -13.90 15.17 9.16
C PRO A 318 -13.27 16.47 8.62
N LEU A 319 -13.96 17.08 7.65
CA LEU A 319 -13.63 18.42 7.18
C LEU A 319 -14.06 19.52 8.16
#